data_AF-L2FWQ8-F1
#
_entry.id   AF-L2FWQ8-F1
#
_cell.length_a   1.000
_cell.length_b   1.000
_cell.length_c   1.000
_cell.angle_alpha   90.00
_cell.angle_beta   90.00
_cell.angle_gamma   90.00
#
_symmetry.space_group_name_H-M   'P 1'
#
loop_
_entity.id
_entity.type
_entity.pdbx_description
1 polymer ?
#
loop_
_entity_poly.entity_id
_entity_poly.type
_entity_poly.pdbx_seq_one_letter_code
_entity_poly.pdbx_strand_id
1 'polypeptide(L)'
;MDPRSFLPVWDETTPGVIRITVHRNIEGQRELVGFIVHKAKTGTVEIANFNANLSMDDLSIGGSTKRNNDKFAGVHGEGFKVAALVMVRSGIPVRIQSTSANWNFGFNGVNKDRFYCKISKPNTRNVDSETASLTQQTMGGTLRSDLVSYSSRDVTIQLSHPATGRGYRNPISADEFRGWTTVSLDLSNPDPDKMIRTQHGDLVLDERFAGQIYLNGFKVSAPTLGSKSYRFCYNFATGKLGRDRERMTSHDKEAETLANI
;
A
#
# COMPACT_ATOMS: atom_id res chain seq x y z
N MET A 1 10.71 -5.86 12.10
CA MET A 1 11.39 -5.32 10.91
C MET A 1 11.70 -3.86 11.17
N ASP A 2 12.91 -3.44 10.81
CA ASP A 2 13.20 -2.02 10.61
C ASP A 2 12.40 -1.56 9.38
N PRO A 3 11.50 -0.56 9.47
CA PRO A 3 10.79 -0.04 8.30
C PRO A 3 11.75 0.34 7.16
N ARG A 4 12.99 0.73 7.49
CA ARG A 4 14.04 1.12 6.55
C ARG A 4 14.65 -0.04 5.75
N SER A 5 14.33 -1.30 6.10
CA SER A 5 14.69 -2.46 5.28
C SER A 5 13.72 -2.69 4.12
N PHE A 6 12.62 -1.94 4.07
CA PHE A 6 11.68 -1.99 2.97
C PHE A 6 12.22 -1.16 1.79
N LEU A 7 12.81 -1.84 0.81
CA LEU A 7 13.40 -1.23 -0.38
C LEU A 7 12.66 -1.76 -1.61
N PRO A 8 11.56 -1.10 -2.03
CA PRO A 8 10.83 -1.51 -3.21
C PRO A 8 11.67 -1.24 -4.47
N VAL A 9 11.63 -2.16 -5.42
CA VAL A 9 12.29 -2.05 -6.72
C VAL A 9 11.24 -1.72 -7.78
N TRP A 10 11.43 -0.58 -8.43
CA TRP A 10 10.64 -0.17 -9.60
C TRP A 10 11.19 -0.80 -10.87
N ASP A 11 10.32 -1.39 -11.67
CA ASP A 11 10.62 -1.91 -13.01
C ASP A 11 9.54 -1.45 -14.00
N GLU A 12 10.01 -0.78 -15.05
CA GLU A 12 9.19 -0.27 -16.16
C GLU A 12 9.77 -0.67 -17.52
N THR A 13 10.60 -1.71 -17.55
CA THR A 13 11.22 -2.22 -18.79
C THR A 13 10.18 -2.69 -19.82
N THR A 14 9.00 -3.11 -19.35
CA THR A 14 7.89 -3.52 -20.21
C THR A 14 6.98 -2.33 -20.51
N PRO A 15 6.81 -1.94 -21.79
CA PRO A 15 5.95 -0.82 -22.15
C PRO A 15 4.52 -0.97 -21.62
N GLY A 16 4.02 0.08 -20.95
CA GLY A 16 2.66 0.10 -20.41
C GLY A 16 2.44 -0.77 -19.18
N VAL A 17 3.51 -1.26 -18.54
CA VAL A 17 3.45 -1.99 -17.26
C VAL A 17 4.43 -1.36 -16.27
N ILE A 18 3.93 -0.99 -15.10
CA ILE A 18 4.75 -0.53 -13.98
C ILE A 18 4.71 -1.62 -12.91
N ARG A 19 5.88 -2.05 -12.46
CA ARG A 19 6.03 -3.06 -11.40
C ARG A 19 6.79 -2.46 -10.24
N ILE A 20 6.27 -2.69 -9.03
CA ILE A 20 6.94 -2.36 -7.78
C ILE A 20 7.05 -3.67 -7.02
N THR A 21 8.27 -4.13 -6.76
CA THR A 21 8.50 -5.44 -6.13
C THR A 21 9.26 -5.27 -4.83
N VAL A 22 8.94 -6.10 -3.84
CA VAL A 22 9.62 -6.06 -2.54
C VAL A 22 10.26 -7.41 -2.30
N HIS A 23 11.53 -7.38 -1.91
CA HIS A 23 12.33 -8.59 -1.73
C HIS A 23 12.90 -8.64 -0.32
N ARG A 24 12.97 -9.83 0.26
CA ARG A 24 13.77 -10.11 1.45
C ARG A 24 15.00 -10.92 1.04
N ASN A 25 16.13 -10.65 1.68
CA ASN A 25 17.35 -11.42 1.47
C ASN A 25 17.36 -12.61 2.44
N ILE A 26 17.43 -13.83 1.93
CA ILE A 26 17.62 -15.06 2.69
C ILE A 26 18.89 -15.71 2.17
N GLU A 27 19.91 -15.83 3.03
CA GLU A 27 21.16 -16.54 2.71
C GLU A 27 21.81 -16.10 1.39
N GLY A 28 21.73 -14.80 1.07
CA GLY A 28 22.28 -14.21 -0.17
C GLY A 28 21.37 -14.30 -1.40
N GLN A 29 20.22 -14.96 -1.31
CA GLN A 29 19.20 -15.00 -2.35
C GLN A 29 18.07 -14.02 -2.07
N ARG A 30 17.47 -13.46 -3.13
CA ARG A 30 16.34 -12.52 -3.02
C ARG A 30 15.03 -13.27 -3.20
N GLU A 31 14.22 -13.29 -2.16
CA GLU A 31 12.86 -13.82 -2.23
C GLU A 31 11.86 -12.67 -2.35
N LEU A 32 10.99 -12.75 -3.34
CA LEU A 32 9.88 -11.84 -3.52
C LEU A 32 8.85 -12.05 -2.40
N VAL A 33 8.48 -10.97 -1.69
CA VAL A 33 7.49 -11.00 -0.59
C VAL A 33 6.17 -10.31 -0.93
N GLY A 34 6.13 -9.62 -2.06
CA GLY A 34 4.94 -8.94 -2.54
C GLY A 34 5.24 -8.04 -3.73
N PHE A 35 4.18 -7.57 -4.38
CA PHE A 35 4.30 -6.70 -5.53
C PHE A 35 3.10 -5.77 -5.68
N ILE A 36 3.32 -4.71 -6.47
CA ILE A 36 2.29 -3.88 -7.06
C ILE A 36 2.52 -3.88 -8.56
N VAL A 37 1.49 -4.16 -9.36
CA VAL A 37 1.57 -4.14 -10.82
C VAL A 37 0.45 -3.28 -11.36
N HIS A 38 0.80 -2.25 -12.11
CA HIS A 38 -0.13 -1.47 -12.94
C HIS A 38 0.03 -1.89 -14.41
N LYS A 39 -1.10 -2.11 -15.09
CA LYS A 39 -1.16 -2.41 -16.52
C LYS A 39 -1.99 -1.35 -17.21
N ALA A 40 -1.34 -0.43 -17.92
CA ALA A 40 -1.98 0.72 -18.56
C ALA A 40 -3.05 0.31 -19.59
N LYS A 41 -2.80 -0.77 -20.34
CA LYS A 41 -3.72 -1.28 -21.38
C LYS A 41 -5.09 -1.65 -20.81
N THR A 42 -5.11 -2.28 -19.64
CA THR A 42 -6.34 -2.73 -18.97
C THR A 42 -6.82 -1.76 -17.90
N GLY A 43 -5.98 -0.80 -17.49
CA GLY A 43 -6.25 0.09 -16.36
C GLY A 43 -6.42 -0.68 -15.06
N THR A 44 -5.63 -1.75 -14.87
CA THR A 44 -5.70 -2.61 -13.69
C THR A 44 -4.51 -2.33 -12.79
N VAL A 45 -4.75 -2.17 -11.50
CA VAL A 45 -3.73 -2.19 -10.45
C VAL A 45 -3.96 -3.42 -9.59
N GLU A 46 -2.92 -4.22 -9.45
CA GLU A 46 -2.88 -5.42 -8.63
C GLU A 46 -1.85 -5.23 -7.53
N ILE A 47 -2.24 -5.50 -6.28
CA ILE A 47 -1.37 -5.42 -5.11
C ILE A 47 -1.41 -6.79 -4.45
N ALA A 48 -0.27 -7.45 -4.33
CA ALA A 48 -0.17 -8.75 -3.68
C ALA A 48 0.77 -8.68 -2.47
N ASN A 49 0.31 -9.17 -1.33
CA ASN A 49 1.11 -9.34 -0.12
C ASN A 49 1.18 -10.84 0.20
N PHE A 50 2.38 -11.41 0.11
CA PHE A 50 2.54 -12.84 0.21
C PHE A 50 2.52 -13.32 1.65
N ASN A 51 1.99 -14.53 1.88
CA ASN A 51 1.83 -15.12 3.22
C ASN A 51 1.02 -14.24 4.18
N ALA A 52 0.20 -13.34 3.64
CA ALA A 52 -0.70 -12.52 4.42
C ALA A 52 -2.04 -13.25 4.60
N ASN A 53 -2.74 -12.93 5.68
CA ASN A 53 -4.10 -13.40 5.92
C ASN A 53 -5.02 -12.21 6.15
N LEU A 54 -6.25 -12.34 5.66
CA LEU A 54 -7.36 -11.43 5.93
C LEU A 54 -8.57 -12.29 6.25
N SER A 55 -9.04 -12.23 7.49
CA SER A 55 -10.18 -12.99 8.00
C SER A 55 -11.45 -12.13 8.03
N MET A 56 -12.62 -12.74 8.21
CA MET A 56 -13.87 -11.97 8.34
C MET A 56 -13.85 -11.02 9.54
N ASP A 57 -13.10 -11.35 10.59
CA ASP A 57 -12.98 -10.49 11.78
C ASP A 57 -12.31 -9.16 11.46
N ASP A 58 -11.49 -9.10 10.41
CA ASP A 58 -10.87 -7.86 9.95
C ASP A 58 -11.89 -6.87 9.36
N LEU A 59 -13.13 -7.30 9.02
CA LEU A 59 -14.24 -6.39 8.70
C LEU A 59 -14.85 -5.73 9.92
N SER A 60 -14.64 -6.27 11.11
CA SER A 60 -15.18 -5.68 12.34
C SER A 60 -14.57 -4.31 12.57
N ILE A 61 -15.40 -3.34 12.97
CA ILE A 61 -14.90 -2.00 13.32
C ILE A 61 -13.97 -2.12 14.53
N GLY A 62 -12.84 -1.43 14.48
CA GLY A 62 -11.84 -1.46 15.56
C GLY A 62 -10.91 -2.68 15.58
N GLY A 63 -11.18 -3.74 14.83
CA GLY A 63 -10.31 -4.93 14.79
C GLY A 63 -8.94 -4.60 14.20
N SER A 64 -7.87 -4.67 14.99
CA SER A 64 -6.51 -4.36 14.54
C SER A 64 -5.48 -5.14 15.34
N THR A 65 -4.63 -5.90 14.64
CA THR A 65 -3.46 -6.60 15.20
C THR A 65 -2.32 -5.66 15.56
N LYS A 66 -2.45 -4.37 15.24
CA LYS A 66 -1.42 -3.33 15.42
C LYS A 66 -1.71 -2.41 16.62
N ARG A 67 -2.73 -2.71 17.42
CA ARG A 67 -3.06 -1.94 18.64
C ARG A 67 -1.85 -1.93 19.58
N ASN A 68 -1.58 -0.77 20.19
CA ASN A 68 -0.48 -0.54 21.13
C ASN A 68 0.93 -0.74 20.53
N ASN A 69 1.07 -0.68 19.20
CA ASN A 69 2.38 -0.72 18.55
C ASN A 69 2.64 0.57 17.78
N ASP A 70 3.36 1.48 18.42
CA ASP A 70 3.69 2.81 17.90
C ASP A 70 4.60 2.77 16.66
N LYS A 71 5.14 1.60 16.29
CA LYS A 71 5.91 1.41 15.06
C LYS A 71 5.03 1.36 13.80
N PHE A 72 3.72 1.20 13.96
CA PHE A 72 2.79 1.15 12.82
C PHE A 72 1.92 2.41 12.77
N ALA A 73 1.86 3.05 11.60
CA ALA A 73 0.99 4.20 11.35
C ALA A 73 -0.52 3.87 11.33
N GLY A 74 -0.90 2.58 11.44
CA GLY A 74 -2.29 2.14 11.39
C GLY A 74 -2.66 1.31 12.61
N VAL A 75 -3.43 1.88 13.53
CA VAL A 75 -3.79 1.24 14.81
C VAL A 75 -5.28 0.93 14.97
N HIS A 76 -6.15 1.60 14.21
CA HIS A 76 -7.60 1.53 14.38
C HIS A 76 -8.30 0.40 13.62
N GLY A 77 -7.65 -0.22 12.63
CA GLY A 77 -8.27 -1.32 11.86
C GLY A 77 -9.30 -0.87 10.82
N GLU A 78 -9.36 0.43 10.54
CA GLU A 78 -10.36 1.02 9.63
C GLU A 78 -9.77 1.38 8.26
N GLY A 79 -8.44 1.49 8.16
CA GLY A 79 -7.77 2.09 7.00
C GLY A 79 -8.13 1.45 5.67
N PHE A 80 -8.16 0.12 5.57
CA PHE A 80 -8.49 -0.55 4.30
C PHE A 80 -9.98 -0.42 3.95
N LYS A 81 -10.87 -0.29 4.95
CA LYS A 81 -12.31 -0.10 4.75
C LYS A 81 -12.60 1.28 4.19
N VAL A 82 -11.96 2.29 4.78
CA VAL A 82 -12.02 3.68 4.30
C VAL A 82 -11.39 3.78 2.91
N ALA A 83 -10.24 3.14 2.68
CA ALA A 83 -9.65 3.08 1.35
C ALA A 83 -10.60 2.46 0.32
N ALA A 84 -11.23 1.33 0.63
CA ALA A 84 -12.21 0.70 -0.25
C ALA A 84 -13.40 1.63 -0.52
N LEU A 85 -13.91 2.32 0.49
CA LEU A 85 -14.98 3.32 0.33
C LEU A 85 -14.56 4.45 -0.61
N VAL A 86 -13.38 5.05 -0.41
CA VAL A 86 -12.87 6.15 -1.23
C VAL A 86 -12.70 5.71 -2.68
N MET A 87 -12.08 4.56 -2.92
CA MET A 87 -11.87 4.05 -4.29
C MET A 87 -13.20 3.77 -4.99
N VAL A 88 -14.15 3.12 -4.31
CA VAL A 88 -15.46 2.81 -4.89
C VAL A 88 -16.26 4.10 -5.15
N ARG A 89 -16.18 5.12 -4.28
CA ARG A 89 -16.78 6.45 -4.52
C ARG A 89 -16.16 7.15 -5.73
N SER A 90 -14.86 6.97 -5.94
CA SER A 90 -14.15 7.42 -7.14
C SER A 90 -14.44 6.56 -8.38
N GLY A 91 -15.38 5.61 -8.30
CA GLY A 91 -15.78 4.76 -9.44
C GLY A 91 -14.79 3.64 -9.77
N ILE A 92 -13.94 3.27 -8.81
CA ILE A 92 -12.96 2.19 -8.93
C ILE A 92 -13.39 1.06 -7.97
N PRO A 93 -14.04 0.00 -8.48
CA PRO A 93 -14.33 -1.20 -7.70
C PRO A 93 -13.08 -1.78 -7.04
N VAL A 94 -13.22 -2.22 -5.80
CA VAL A 94 -12.16 -2.89 -5.04
C VAL A 94 -12.54 -4.34 -4.83
N ARG A 95 -11.66 -5.24 -5.27
CA ARG A 95 -11.75 -6.67 -4.99
C ARG A 95 -10.57 -7.09 -4.15
N ILE A 96 -10.82 -7.86 -3.09
CA ILE A 96 -9.78 -8.44 -2.26
C ILE A 96 -9.96 -9.95 -2.27
N GLN A 97 -8.89 -10.69 -2.48
CA GLN A 97 -8.85 -12.14 -2.42
C GLN A 97 -7.92 -12.54 -1.29
N SER A 98 -8.36 -13.44 -0.44
CA SER A 98 -7.57 -14.05 0.62
C SER A 98 -7.89 -15.53 0.71
N THR A 99 -7.12 -16.23 1.55
CA THR A 99 -7.30 -17.66 1.86
C THR A 99 -8.70 -17.97 2.37
N SER A 100 -9.31 -17.04 3.10
CA SER A 100 -10.60 -17.24 3.75
C SER A 100 -11.80 -16.86 2.88
N ALA A 101 -11.65 -15.86 2.00
CA ALA A 101 -12.75 -15.36 1.18
C ALA A 101 -12.33 -14.41 0.05
N ASN A 102 -13.26 -14.24 -0.91
CA ASN A 102 -13.26 -13.16 -1.90
C ASN A 102 -14.22 -12.05 -1.47
N TRP A 103 -13.75 -10.80 -1.49
CA TRP A 103 -14.40 -9.61 -0.95
C TRP A 103 -14.59 -8.62 -2.09
N ASN A 104 -15.82 -8.16 -2.31
CA ASN A 104 -16.15 -7.22 -3.38
C ASN A 104 -16.86 -6.01 -2.80
N PHE A 105 -16.23 -4.85 -2.86
CA PHE A 105 -16.80 -3.59 -2.36
C PHE A 105 -17.56 -2.85 -3.45
N GLY A 106 -18.68 -2.23 -3.08
CA GLY A 106 -19.55 -1.53 -4.03
C GLY A 106 -20.57 -0.60 -3.35
N PHE A 107 -21.36 0.07 -4.17
CA PHE A 107 -22.57 0.79 -3.74
C PHE A 107 -23.82 0.09 -4.28
N ASN A 108 -24.84 -0.04 -3.44
CA ASN A 108 -26.16 -0.53 -3.82
C ASN A 108 -27.26 0.43 -3.35
N GLY A 109 -28.52 0.02 -3.52
CA GLY A 109 -29.69 0.86 -3.26
C GLY A 109 -30.11 1.68 -4.48
N VAL A 110 -31.33 2.21 -4.44
CA VAL A 110 -31.94 2.98 -5.53
C VAL A 110 -31.07 4.17 -5.92
N ASN A 111 -30.45 4.81 -4.92
CA ASN A 111 -29.61 6.00 -5.10
C ASN A 111 -28.10 5.69 -5.15
N LYS A 112 -27.70 4.41 -5.10
CA LYS A 112 -26.27 4.00 -4.99
C LYS A 112 -25.54 4.67 -3.82
N ASP A 113 -26.20 4.81 -2.68
CA ASP A 113 -25.71 5.50 -1.47
C ASP A 113 -25.27 4.52 -0.36
N ARG A 114 -25.63 3.24 -0.47
CA ARG A 114 -25.31 2.22 0.52
C ARG A 114 -24.03 1.48 0.17
N PHE A 115 -22.96 1.76 0.90
CA PHE A 115 -21.71 1.04 0.78
C PHE A 115 -21.84 -0.39 1.32
N TYR A 116 -21.38 -1.38 0.57
CA TYR A 116 -21.44 -2.79 0.97
C TYR A 116 -20.14 -3.53 0.64
N CYS A 117 -19.93 -4.65 1.33
CA CYS A 117 -18.93 -5.67 0.98
C CYS A 117 -19.64 -7.00 0.77
N LYS A 118 -19.55 -7.56 -0.44
CA LYS A 118 -20.04 -8.92 -0.74
C LYS A 118 -18.90 -9.91 -0.54
N ILE A 119 -19.08 -10.81 0.41
CA ILE A 119 -18.14 -11.88 0.73
C ILE A 119 -18.61 -13.16 0.04
N SER A 120 -17.68 -13.89 -0.58
CA SER A 120 -17.93 -15.18 -1.22
C SER A 120 -16.77 -16.13 -0.96
N LYS A 121 -17.04 -17.45 -1.00
CA LYS A 121 -15.99 -18.45 -0.80
C LYS A 121 -14.95 -18.38 -1.93
N PRO A 122 -13.68 -18.70 -1.65
CA PRO A 122 -12.68 -18.92 -2.70
C PRO A 122 -13.13 -20.04 -3.64
N ASN A 123 -12.77 -19.96 -4.92
CA ASN A 123 -13.08 -21.01 -5.88
C ASN A 123 -12.14 -22.20 -5.65
N THR A 124 -12.66 -23.31 -5.12
CA THR A 124 -11.87 -24.48 -4.70
C THR A 124 -11.05 -25.10 -5.84
N ARG A 125 -11.55 -25.10 -7.08
CA ARG A 125 -10.81 -25.65 -8.24
C ARG A 125 -9.52 -24.90 -8.53
N ASN A 126 -9.52 -23.57 -8.36
CA ASN A 126 -8.33 -22.77 -8.55
C ASN A 126 -7.36 -22.99 -7.39
N VAL A 127 -7.87 -23.08 -6.16
CA VAL A 127 -7.07 -23.36 -4.96
C VAL A 127 -6.33 -24.69 -5.07
N ASP A 128 -6.96 -25.76 -5.56
CA ASP A 128 -6.32 -27.07 -5.72
C ASP A 128 -5.18 -27.02 -6.76
N SER A 129 -5.41 -26.34 -7.89
CA SER A 129 -4.38 -26.14 -8.92
C SER A 129 -3.22 -25.25 -8.43
N GLU A 130 -3.53 -24.19 -7.69
CA GLU A 130 -2.56 -23.27 -7.09
C GLU A 130 -1.71 -23.99 -6.03
N THR A 131 -2.35 -24.84 -5.22
CA THR A 131 -1.68 -25.67 -4.21
C THR A 131 -0.73 -26.66 -4.85
N ALA A 132 -1.11 -27.30 -5.97
CA ALA A 132 -0.21 -28.20 -6.70
C ALA A 132 1.03 -27.49 -7.25
N SER A 133 0.88 -26.29 -7.84
CA SER A 133 2.02 -25.46 -8.28
C SER A 133 2.91 -24.99 -7.13
N LEU A 134 2.31 -24.62 -5.99
CA LEU A 134 3.04 -24.24 -4.78
C LEU A 134 3.81 -25.42 -4.18
N THR A 135 3.23 -26.62 -4.14
CA THR A 135 3.89 -27.82 -3.64
C THR A 135 5.07 -28.19 -4.52
N GLN A 136 4.97 -28.06 -5.84
CA GLN A 136 6.11 -28.24 -6.74
C GLN A 136 7.23 -27.20 -6.51
N GLN A 137 6.90 -25.91 -6.33
CA GLN A 137 7.90 -24.87 -6.03
C GLN A 137 8.56 -25.08 -4.67
N THR A 138 7.78 -25.48 -3.65
CA THR A 138 8.27 -25.66 -2.27
C THR A 138 9.13 -26.92 -2.13
N MET A 139 8.79 -28.02 -2.83
CA MET A 139 9.60 -29.24 -2.83
C MET A 139 10.96 -29.08 -3.52
N GLY A 140 11.09 -28.11 -4.43
CA GLY A 140 12.36 -27.75 -5.07
C GLY A 140 13.24 -26.78 -4.28
N GLY A 141 12.83 -26.35 -3.07
CA GLY A 141 13.57 -25.37 -2.27
C GLY A 141 13.79 -24.02 -2.95
N THR A 142 13.05 -23.73 -4.02
CA THR A 142 13.25 -22.53 -4.84
C THR A 142 12.54 -21.36 -4.20
N LEU A 143 13.28 -20.28 -3.92
CA LEU A 143 12.69 -19.04 -3.43
C LEU A 143 11.78 -18.42 -4.48
N ARG A 144 10.67 -17.85 -4.01
CA ARG A 144 9.67 -17.23 -4.87
C ARG A 144 10.25 -16.01 -5.59
N SER A 145 10.05 -15.96 -6.91
CA SER A 145 10.53 -14.87 -7.77
C SER A 145 9.50 -14.45 -8.83
N ASP A 146 8.40 -15.17 -8.96
CA ASP A 146 7.33 -14.92 -9.92
C ASP A 146 6.30 -13.91 -9.39
N LEU A 147 5.79 -13.06 -10.30
CA LEU A 147 4.73 -12.09 -10.02
C LEU A 147 3.34 -12.72 -10.13
N VAL A 148 3.19 -13.89 -9.53
CA VAL A 148 1.94 -14.62 -9.41
C VAL A 148 1.53 -14.53 -7.94
N SER A 149 0.25 -14.31 -7.64
CA SER A 149 -0.28 -14.43 -6.28
C SER A 149 -1.16 -15.66 -6.17
N TYR A 150 -1.07 -16.39 -5.06
CA TYR A 150 -1.88 -17.58 -4.82
C TYR A 150 -2.92 -17.28 -3.75
N SER A 151 -4.20 -17.39 -4.10
CA SER A 151 -5.32 -17.09 -3.20
C SER A 151 -5.34 -17.98 -1.96
N SER A 152 -4.70 -19.15 -2.02
CA SER A 152 -4.55 -20.09 -0.92
C SER A 152 -3.58 -19.64 0.19
N ARG A 153 -2.73 -18.64 -0.07
CA ARG A 153 -1.67 -18.21 0.87
C ARG A 153 -1.46 -16.70 0.96
N ASP A 154 -1.84 -15.97 -0.07
CA ASP A 154 -1.56 -14.55 -0.21
C ASP A 154 -2.84 -13.73 -0.09
N VAL A 155 -2.68 -12.43 0.17
CA VAL A 155 -3.76 -11.44 0.03
C VAL A 155 -3.50 -10.61 -1.21
N THR A 156 -4.47 -10.58 -2.12
CA THR A 156 -4.39 -9.81 -3.36
C THR A 156 -5.52 -8.80 -3.43
N ILE A 157 -5.20 -7.56 -3.76
CA ILE A 157 -6.16 -6.48 -4.01
C ILE A 157 -6.11 -6.15 -5.50
N GLN A 158 -7.26 -6.12 -6.14
CA GLN A 158 -7.41 -5.72 -7.53
C GLN A 158 -8.30 -4.48 -7.63
N LEU A 159 -7.80 -3.50 -8.38
CA LEU A 159 -8.44 -2.22 -8.67
C LEU A 159 -8.54 -2.10 -10.18
N SER A 160 -9.75 -1.92 -10.70
CA SER A 160 -9.95 -1.72 -12.15
C SER A 160 -11.31 -1.11 -12.40
N HIS A 161 -11.43 -0.27 -13.43
CA HIS A 161 -12.75 0.15 -13.88
C HIS A 161 -13.51 -1.05 -14.47
N PRO A 162 -14.83 -1.15 -14.22
CA PRO A 162 -15.62 -2.24 -14.77
C PRO A 162 -15.64 -2.15 -16.30
N ALA A 163 -15.38 -3.28 -16.97
CA ALA A 163 -15.34 -3.37 -18.42
C ALA A 163 -16.71 -3.14 -19.10
N THR A 164 -17.80 -3.13 -18.35
CA THR A 164 -19.17 -3.10 -18.90
C THR A 164 -20.11 -2.21 -18.10
N GLY A 165 -20.59 -1.13 -18.73
CA GLY A 165 -21.69 -0.31 -18.22
C GLY A 165 -21.56 1.16 -18.62
N ARG A 166 -22.60 1.70 -19.27
CA ARG A 166 -22.72 3.07 -19.82
C ARG A 166 -22.00 4.13 -18.97
N GLY A 167 -20.83 4.52 -19.46
CA GLY A 167 -19.93 5.45 -18.79
C GLY A 167 -18.50 4.97 -19.05
N TYR A 168 -17.97 5.31 -20.22
CA TYR A 168 -16.54 5.17 -20.52
C TYR A 168 -15.76 5.95 -19.45
N ARG A 169 -15.33 5.28 -18.39
CA ARG A 169 -14.26 5.80 -17.54
C ARG A 169 -12.96 5.31 -18.14
N ASN A 170 -12.05 6.25 -18.37
CA ASN A 170 -10.73 5.94 -18.91
C ASN A 170 -10.05 4.90 -18.02
N PRO A 171 -9.31 3.93 -18.58
CA PRO A 171 -8.46 3.04 -17.80
C PRO A 171 -7.61 3.84 -16.81
N ILE A 172 -7.35 3.29 -15.62
CA ILE A 172 -6.44 3.91 -14.64
C ILE A 172 -5.12 4.20 -15.37
N SER A 173 -4.80 5.49 -15.53
CA SER A 173 -3.63 5.91 -16.28
C SER A 173 -2.35 5.67 -15.46
N ALA A 174 -1.20 5.65 -16.14
CA ALA A 174 0.09 5.57 -15.44
C ALA A 174 0.29 6.78 -14.50
N ASP A 175 -0.12 7.97 -14.93
CA ASP A 175 0.01 9.20 -14.14
C ASP A 175 -0.90 9.19 -12.91
N GLU A 176 -2.13 8.70 -13.05
CA GLU A 176 -3.05 8.52 -11.92
C GLU A 176 -2.46 7.51 -10.90
N PHE A 177 -1.95 6.38 -11.37
CA PHE A 177 -1.31 5.39 -10.51
C PHE A 177 -0.06 5.95 -9.81
N ARG A 178 0.81 6.69 -10.52
CA ARG A 178 1.96 7.40 -9.92
C ARG A 178 1.51 8.43 -8.89
N GLY A 179 0.39 9.12 -9.13
CA GLY A 179 -0.21 10.03 -8.16
C GLY A 179 -0.51 9.31 -6.84
N TRP A 180 -1.03 8.08 -6.90
CA TRP A 180 -1.32 7.29 -5.70
C TRP A 180 -0.07 6.87 -4.94
N THR A 181 1.07 6.62 -5.62
CA THR A 181 2.30 6.21 -4.94
C THR A 181 2.93 7.35 -4.13
N THR A 182 2.61 8.62 -4.44
CA THR A 182 3.17 9.79 -3.75
C THR A 182 2.81 9.90 -2.26
N VAL A 183 1.79 9.17 -1.81
CA VAL A 183 1.35 9.16 -0.41
C VAL A 183 2.29 8.39 0.52
N SER A 184 3.20 7.59 -0.04
CA SER A 184 4.21 6.83 0.68
C SER A 184 5.60 7.19 0.16
N LEU A 185 6.51 7.56 1.06
CA LEU A 185 7.89 7.85 0.71
C LEU A 185 8.58 6.63 0.10
N ASP A 186 8.35 5.45 0.69
CA ASP A 186 8.93 4.20 0.22
C ASP A 186 8.50 3.88 -1.21
N LEU A 187 7.21 4.05 -1.53
CA LEU A 187 6.72 3.84 -2.89
C LEU A 187 7.20 4.94 -3.83
N SER A 188 7.42 6.16 -3.36
CA SER A 188 7.92 7.27 -4.18
C SER A 188 9.40 7.14 -4.55
N ASN A 189 10.11 6.18 -3.96
CA ASN A 189 11.49 5.80 -4.27
C ASN A 189 12.47 6.99 -4.35
N PRO A 190 12.69 7.71 -3.22
CA PRO A 190 13.70 8.75 -3.16
C PRO A 190 15.09 8.15 -3.43
N ASP A 191 15.96 8.97 -4.01
CA ASP A 191 17.36 8.60 -4.25
C ASP A 191 18.08 8.32 -2.90
N PRO A 192 18.58 7.10 -2.67
CA PRO A 192 19.26 6.77 -1.41
C PRO A 192 20.47 7.66 -1.12
N ASP A 193 21.18 8.12 -2.15
CA ASP A 193 22.36 8.98 -2.00
C ASP A 193 21.99 10.42 -1.58
N LYS A 194 20.71 10.78 -1.73
CA LYS A 194 20.15 12.07 -1.30
C LYS A 194 19.37 11.97 0.00
N MET A 195 19.64 10.94 0.81
CA MET A 195 18.94 10.73 2.07
C MET A 195 19.91 10.61 3.24
N ILE A 196 19.77 11.52 4.21
CA ILE A 196 20.48 11.47 5.48
C ILE A 196 19.57 10.80 6.50
N ARG A 197 19.99 9.65 7.02
CA ARG A 197 19.21 8.86 7.98
C ARG A 197 19.72 9.08 9.40
N THR A 198 18.81 9.37 10.32
CA THR A 198 19.11 9.50 11.75
C THR A 198 18.23 8.56 12.57
N GLN A 199 18.47 8.51 13.90
CA GLN A 199 17.59 7.76 14.80
C GLN A 199 16.21 8.42 14.98
N HIS A 200 16.09 9.70 14.64
CA HIS A 200 14.88 10.51 14.84
C HIS A 200 14.04 10.64 13.55
N GLY A 201 14.63 10.36 12.39
CA GLY A 201 13.97 10.42 11.10
C GLY A 201 14.96 10.43 9.95
N ASP A 202 14.46 10.70 8.75
CA ASP A 202 15.26 10.85 7.55
C ASP A 202 15.06 12.25 6.97
N LEU A 203 16.18 12.87 6.56
CA LEU A 203 16.21 14.10 5.79
C LEU A 203 16.45 13.75 4.33
N VAL A 204 15.50 14.10 3.46
CA VAL A 204 15.58 13.85 2.02
C VAL A 204 15.92 15.15 1.31
N LEU A 205 17.10 15.17 0.68
CA LEU A 205 17.69 16.30 -0.05
C LEU A 205 17.23 16.38 -1.51
N ASP A 206 16.47 15.38 -1.97
CA ASP A 206 15.90 15.36 -3.31
C ASP A 206 14.81 16.44 -3.46
N GLU A 207 15.05 17.37 -4.38
CA GLU A 207 14.18 18.52 -4.64
C GLU A 207 12.74 18.12 -5.01
N ARG A 208 12.53 16.92 -5.57
CA ARG A 208 11.19 16.39 -5.88
C ARG A 208 10.30 16.29 -4.63
N PHE A 209 10.91 16.19 -3.45
CA PHE A 209 10.22 16.04 -2.18
C PHE A 209 10.25 17.32 -1.34
N ALA A 210 10.96 18.38 -1.75
CA ALA A 210 11.12 19.59 -0.95
C ALA A 210 9.78 20.14 -0.44
N GLY A 211 9.74 20.53 0.84
CA GLY A 211 8.53 21.04 1.48
C GLY A 211 7.56 19.98 2.00
N GLN A 212 7.82 18.69 1.73
CA GLN A 212 6.94 17.59 2.15
C GLN A 212 7.36 17.02 3.51
N ILE A 213 6.35 16.64 4.30
CA ILE A 213 6.53 15.95 5.58
C ILE A 213 5.92 14.57 5.48
N TYR A 214 6.67 13.59 5.99
CA TYR A 214 6.26 12.22 6.18
C TYR A 214 6.40 11.84 7.65
N LEU A 215 5.53 10.95 8.11
CA LEU A 215 5.67 10.26 9.39
C LEU A 215 5.61 8.76 9.14
N ASN A 216 6.63 8.02 9.57
CA ASN A 216 6.74 6.58 9.33
C ASN A 216 6.52 6.22 7.85
N GLY A 217 7.09 7.03 6.94
CA GLY A 217 6.97 6.84 5.49
C GLY A 217 5.64 7.26 4.87
N PHE A 218 4.66 7.78 5.64
CA PHE A 218 3.38 8.26 5.12
C PHE A 218 3.32 9.77 5.07
N LYS A 219 2.87 10.32 3.94
CA LYS A 219 2.75 11.76 3.73
C LYS A 219 1.72 12.37 4.68
N VAL A 220 2.07 13.49 5.30
CA VAL A 220 1.20 14.28 6.18
C VAL A 220 0.63 15.46 5.40
N SER A 221 -0.67 15.74 5.59
CA SER A 221 -1.35 16.83 4.89
C SER A 221 -0.99 18.20 5.49
N ALA A 222 -0.24 18.99 4.72
CA ALA A 222 0.12 20.40 4.90
C ALA A 222 1.13 20.76 6.03
N PRO A 223 2.19 21.54 5.70
CA PRO A 223 2.88 22.34 6.69
C PRO A 223 2.10 23.65 6.90
N THR A 224 1.71 23.95 8.14
CA THR A 224 1.44 25.36 8.52
C THR A 224 2.34 25.73 9.68
N LEU A 225 3.64 25.79 9.38
CA LEU A 225 4.59 26.53 10.21
C LEU A 225 4.69 27.98 9.70
N GLY A 226 3.58 28.72 9.77
CA GLY A 226 3.53 30.10 9.28
C GLY A 226 4.00 30.23 7.82
N SER A 227 4.36 31.45 7.42
CA SER A 227 4.77 31.81 6.05
C SER A 227 6.09 31.18 5.54
N LYS A 228 6.61 30.12 6.19
CA LYS A 228 7.88 29.48 5.83
C LYS A 228 7.64 28.03 5.39
N SER A 229 7.97 27.74 4.14
CA SER A 229 8.03 26.38 3.61
C SER A 229 9.27 25.66 4.13
N TYR A 230 9.14 24.36 4.41
CA TYR A 230 10.29 23.51 4.68
C TYR A 230 11.23 23.48 3.47
N ARG A 231 12.53 23.62 3.73
CA ARG A 231 13.57 23.63 2.67
C ARG A 231 13.77 22.24 2.06
N PHE A 232 13.69 21.21 2.88
CA PHE A 232 13.89 19.81 2.50
C PHE A 232 12.64 19.00 2.79
N CYS A 233 12.69 17.70 2.47
CA CYS A 233 11.70 16.74 2.92
C CYS A 233 12.14 16.08 4.23
N TYR A 234 11.19 15.91 5.15
CA TYR A 234 11.43 15.31 6.46
C TYR A 234 10.53 14.09 6.65
N ASN A 235 11.13 12.94 6.97
CA ASN A 235 10.43 11.73 7.35
C ASN A 235 10.66 11.44 8.84
N PHE A 236 9.70 11.76 9.69
CA PHE A 236 9.82 11.54 11.12
C PHE A 236 9.67 10.05 11.47
N ALA A 237 10.54 9.54 12.34
CA ALA A 237 10.46 8.16 12.84
C ALA A 237 9.50 8.01 14.03
N THR A 238 9.19 9.13 14.71
CA THR A 238 8.25 9.15 15.83
C THR A 238 7.32 10.35 15.73
N GLY A 239 6.09 10.19 16.23
CA GLY A 239 5.06 11.21 16.15
C GLY A 239 3.69 10.60 16.35
N LYS A 240 2.73 11.41 16.78
CA LYS A 240 1.32 11.02 16.85
C LYS A 240 0.56 11.83 15.80
N LEU A 241 -0.08 11.11 14.88
CA LEU A 241 -1.07 11.68 13.97
C LEU A 241 -2.45 11.59 14.60
N GLY A 242 -3.27 12.60 14.35
CA GLY A 242 -4.72 12.48 14.56
C GLY A 242 -5.34 11.40 13.67
N ARG A 243 -6.62 11.07 13.93
CA ARG A 243 -7.39 10.05 13.17
C ARG A 243 -7.32 10.28 11.66
N ASP A 244 -7.32 11.55 11.24
CA ASP A 244 -7.36 11.97 9.84
C ASP A 244 -5.97 12.26 9.24
N ARG A 245 -4.88 11.97 9.97
CA ARG A 245 -3.49 12.19 9.53
C ARG A 245 -3.17 13.63 9.11
N GLU A 246 -3.95 14.58 9.60
CA GLU A 246 -3.84 15.98 9.20
C GLU A 246 -2.67 16.69 9.87
N ARG A 247 -2.30 16.33 11.10
CA ARG A 247 -1.26 17.04 11.87
C ARG A 247 -0.52 16.14 12.84
N MET A 248 0.76 16.44 13.08
CA MET A 248 1.43 16.02 14.31
C MET A 248 0.82 16.79 15.48
N THR A 249 0.44 16.09 16.54
CA THR A 249 -0.35 16.68 17.63
C THR A 249 0.40 17.72 18.49
N SER A 250 1.68 17.98 18.24
CA SER A 250 2.50 18.92 19.04
C SER A 250 3.59 19.59 18.20
N HIS A 251 3.52 20.91 18.08
CA HIS A 251 4.51 21.74 17.38
C HIS A 251 5.89 21.72 18.07
N ASP A 252 5.92 21.69 19.40
CA ASP A 252 7.17 21.65 20.17
C ASP A 252 7.95 20.35 19.92
N LYS A 253 7.23 19.22 19.85
CA LYS A 253 7.83 17.93 19.52
C LYS A 253 8.33 17.88 18.09
N GLU A 254 7.63 18.52 17.15
CA GLU A 254 8.08 18.64 15.77
C GLU A 254 9.38 19.44 15.69
N ALA A 255 9.45 20.60 16.35
CA ALA A 255 10.65 21.43 16.39
C ALA A 255 11.83 20.72 17.07
N GLU A 256 11.60 20.04 18.19
CA GLU A 256 12.61 19.24 18.89
C GLU A 256 13.13 18.09 18.00
N THR A 257 12.23 17.40 17.28
CA THR A 257 12.64 16.30 16.39
C THR A 257 13.43 16.84 15.20
N LEU A 258 13.02 17.97 14.63
CA LEU A 258 13.76 18.66 13.55
C LEU A 258 15.16 19.10 13.97
N ALA A 259 15.34 19.57 15.21
CA ALA A 259 16.64 19.98 15.73
C ALA A 259 17.60 18.78 15.93
N ASN A 260 17.06 17.56 16.02
CA ASN A 260 17.82 16.32 16.22
C ASN A 260 18.01 15.49 14.93
N ILE A 261 17.53 15.97 13.79
CA ILE A 261 17.77 15.40 12.45
C ILE A 261 18.92 16.18 11.79
#